data_AF-A0A0G0KAW2-F1
#
_entry.id   AF-A0A0G0KAW2-F1
#
_cell.length_a   1.000
_cell.length_b   1.000
_cell.length_c   1.000
_cell.angle_alpha   90.00
_cell.angle_beta   90.00
_cell.angle_gamma   90.00
#
_symmetry.space_group_name_H-M   'P 1'
#
loop_
_entity.id
_entity.type
_entity.pdbx_description
1 polymer ?
#
loop_
_entity_poly.entity_id
_entity_poly.type
_entity_poly.pdbx_seq_one_letter_code
_entity_poly.pdbx_strand_id
1 'polypeptide(L)'
;MDIPKRNRHPYIIFVLIASVFTFTVLALFLRKAPKTPGKGIQSIETKVLKFQSESDFKNYLQKAQNISSNFSGFEQAPQAAKLNEFGTSAAPAVERISETNVQVKGIDEPDIVKTDGKNIFISNEVGGFYPLRGDSTGTGIAIPEADSLIYPPIYPQTQTQIINAFPVAELSKTGKIDMSGEMLLFGKTLVILRSNKLTGVDISDPKNPKQIWSLDFDNNYLQSSRSRNGELLVVMQNSLNISSPCPIPLFKLGVNSITIPCQDIYHPVTIVPADTTYTVSKIDPATGSIKSKTSFIGSSGMSVVYVSNSSAYITYTYSGDFLAFFARFIEEKAPDLLPQQTLI
;
A
#
# COMPACT_ATOMS: atom_id res chain seq x y z
N MET A 1 -67.76 12.94 -24.04
CA MET A 1 -66.86 13.57 -23.06
C MET A 1 -65.53 13.75 -23.78
N ASP A 2 -65.37 14.88 -24.47
CA ASP A 2 -64.22 15.14 -25.35
C ASP A 2 -63.06 15.74 -24.55
N ILE A 3 -61.90 15.11 -24.66
CA ILE A 3 -60.65 15.60 -24.06
C ILE A 3 -60.02 16.58 -25.06
N PRO A 4 -59.70 17.83 -24.67
CA PRO A 4 -59.13 18.79 -25.60
C PRO A 4 -57.67 18.43 -25.91
N LYS A 5 -57.33 18.38 -27.21
CA LYS A 5 -55.95 18.22 -27.68
C LYS A 5 -55.12 19.44 -27.26
N ARG A 6 -54.28 19.27 -26.24
CA ARG A 6 -53.31 20.27 -25.77
C ARG A 6 -52.26 20.53 -26.87
N ASN A 7 -52.27 21.73 -27.44
CA ASN A 7 -51.31 22.17 -28.45
C ASN A 7 -49.87 22.10 -27.90
N ARG A 8 -49.08 21.10 -28.35
CA ARG A 8 -47.69 20.86 -27.92
C ARG A 8 -46.66 21.78 -28.58
N HIS A 9 -47.07 22.61 -29.54
CA HIS A 9 -46.18 23.47 -30.33
C HIS A 9 -45.33 24.49 -29.53
N PRO A 10 -45.85 25.24 -28.55
CA PRO A 10 -45.05 26.27 -27.88
C PRO A 10 -43.98 25.68 -26.96
N TYR A 11 -44.20 24.49 -26.39
CA TYR A 11 -43.22 23.80 -25.54
C TYR A 11 -42.02 23.28 -26.35
N ILE A 12 -42.26 22.75 -27.55
CA ILE A 12 -41.20 22.26 -28.44
C ILE A 12 -40.31 23.42 -28.89
N ILE A 13 -40.92 24.56 -29.22
CA ILE A 13 -40.18 25.78 -29.60
C ILE A 13 -39.34 26.30 -28.43
N PHE A 14 -39.88 26.29 -27.20
CA PHE A 14 -39.15 26.75 -26.02
C PHE A 14 -37.96 25.83 -25.67
N VAL A 15 -38.12 24.51 -25.79
CA VAL A 15 -37.02 23.54 -25.60
C VAL A 15 -35.95 23.69 -26.69
N LEU A 16 -36.35 23.94 -27.94
CA LEU A 16 -35.41 24.19 -29.03
C LEU A 16 -34.62 25.49 -28.80
N ILE A 17 -35.28 26.59 -28.41
CA ILE A 17 -34.63 27.87 -28.11
C ILE A 17 -33.68 27.73 -26.91
N ALA A 18 -34.10 27.03 -25.85
CA ALA A 18 -33.26 26.78 -24.68
C ALA A 18 -32.03 25.92 -25.03
N SER A 19 -32.19 24.91 -25.90
CA SER A 19 -31.08 24.07 -26.38
C SER A 19 -30.10 24.85 -27.26
N VAL A 20 -30.61 25.72 -28.14
CA VAL A 20 -29.77 26.60 -28.95
C VAL A 20 -28.99 27.53 -28.03
N PHE A 21 -29.65 28.15 -27.05
CA PHE A 21 -29.02 29.09 -26.12
C PHE A 21 -27.94 28.43 -25.24
N THR A 22 -28.16 27.20 -24.75
CA THR A 22 -27.14 26.46 -24.01
C THR A 22 -25.96 26.08 -24.91
N PHE A 23 -26.20 25.69 -26.16
CA PHE A 23 -25.14 25.47 -27.15
C PHE A 23 -24.36 26.75 -27.48
N THR A 24 -25.01 27.91 -27.62
CA THR A 24 -24.31 29.18 -27.89
C THR A 24 -23.48 29.62 -26.69
N VAL A 25 -23.98 29.47 -25.47
CA VAL A 25 -23.24 29.81 -24.25
C VAL A 25 -22.04 28.89 -24.07
N LEU A 26 -22.19 27.60 -24.33
CA LEU A 26 -21.08 26.63 -24.32
C LEU A 26 -20.04 26.94 -25.40
N ALA A 27 -20.47 27.26 -26.62
CA ALA A 27 -19.58 27.66 -27.71
C ALA A 27 -18.84 28.99 -27.43
N LEU A 28 -19.49 29.94 -26.75
CA LEU A 28 -18.86 31.19 -26.31
C LEU A 28 -17.85 30.95 -25.17
N PHE A 29 -18.13 30.00 -24.28
CA PHE A 29 -17.18 29.56 -23.24
C PHE A 29 -15.94 28.88 -23.86
N LEU A 30 -16.15 27.99 -24.83
CA LEU A 30 -15.07 27.33 -25.57
C LEU A 30 -14.25 28.33 -26.42
N ARG A 31 -14.88 29.36 -26.99
CA ARG A 31 -14.18 30.44 -27.73
C ARG A 31 -13.33 31.34 -26.84
N LYS A 32 -13.67 31.49 -25.56
CA LYS A 32 -12.88 32.26 -24.58
C LYS A 32 -11.83 31.40 -23.86
N ALA A 33 -11.87 30.08 -24.03
CA ALA A 33 -10.80 29.22 -23.54
C ALA A 33 -9.50 29.59 -24.28
N PRO A 34 -8.39 29.83 -23.57
CA PRO A 34 -7.15 30.25 -24.20
C PRO A 34 -6.69 29.19 -25.21
N LYS A 35 -6.59 29.59 -26.48
CA LYS A 35 -6.03 28.82 -27.60
C LYS A 35 -4.52 28.69 -27.52
N THR A 36 -4.03 28.26 -26.37
CA THR A 36 -2.67 27.76 -26.27
C THR A 36 -2.74 26.30 -26.72
N PRO A 37 -1.99 25.88 -27.77
CA PRO A 37 -1.75 24.46 -27.97
C PRO A 37 -1.28 23.94 -26.63
N GLY A 38 -2.01 22.97 -26.07
CA GLY A 38 -1.70 22.45 -24.74
C GLY A 38 -0.21 22.11 -24.73
N LYS A 39 0.57 22.80 -23.88
CA LYS A 39 1.90 22.31 -23.51
C LYS A 39 1.68 20.83 -23.23
N GLY A 40 2.30 19.94 -24.02
CA GLY A 40 2.14 18.49 -23.86
C GLY A 40 2.26 18.14 -22.39
N ILE A 41 1.52 17.12 -21.91
CA ILE A 41 1.41 16.67 -20.50
C ILE A 41 2.68 17.10 -19.81
N GLN A 42 2.60 18.16 -18.99
CA GLN A 42 3.80 18.76 -18.40
C GLN A 42 4.60 17.61 -17.83
N SER A 43 5.84 17.46 -18.30
CA SER A 43 6.73 16.41 -17.81
C SER A 43 6.72 16.50 -16.29
N ILE A 44 6.17 15.49 -15.64
CA ILE A 44 6.01 15.51 -14.20
C ILE A 44 7.40 15.53 -13.63
N GLU A 45 7.67 16.50 -12.77
CA GLU A 45 8.98 16.58 -12.16
C GLU A 45 9.08 15.40 -11.18
N THR A 46 9.92 14.43 -11.53
CA THR A 46 10.15 13.19 -10.77
C THR A 46 11.24 13.35 -9.71
N LYS A 47 11.67 14.58 -9.46
CA LYS A 47 12.70 14.87 -8.47
C LYS A 47 12.17 14.61 -7.06
N VAL A 48 13.02 14.04 -6.23
CA VAL A 48 12.73 13.79 -4.82
C VAL A 48 13.69 14.63 -3.97
N LEU A 49 13.16 15.34 -2.99
CA LEU A 49 13.90 16.25 -2.11
C LEU A 49 13.64 15.90 -0.64
N LYS A 50 14.52 16.36 0.24
CA LYS A 50 14.28 16.37 1.69
C LYS A 50 13.53 17.64 2.07
N PHE A 51 12.66 17.54 3.07
CA PHE A 51 12.04 18.74 3.67
C PHE A 51 13.09 19.66 4.27
N GLN A 52 12.89 20.97 4.13
CA GLN A 52 13.83 21.97 4.66
C GLN A 52 13.54 22.30 6.14
N SER A 53 12.30 22.11 6.58
CA SER A 53 11.87 22.39 7.95
C SER A 53 10.58 21.63 8.31
N GLU A 54 10.20 21.67 9.58
CA GLU A 54 8.89 21.16 10.01
C GLU A 54 7.72 21.95 9.37
N SER A 55 7.88 23.26 9.16
CA SER A 55 6.86 24.07 8.50
C SER A 55 6.69 23.67 7.04
N ASP A 56 7.78 23.41 6.32
CA ASP A 56 7.77 22.89 4.95
C ASP A 56 7.04 21.55 4.88
N PHE A 57 7.33 20.64 5.83
CA PHE A 57 6.64 19.37 5.93
C PHE A 57 5.14 19.51 6.17
N LYS A 58 4.73 20.35 7.14
CA LYS A 58 3.31 20.63 7.42
C LYS A 58 2.59 21.22 6.20
N ASN A 59 3.23 22.15 5.50
CA ASN A 59 2.68 22.76 4.29
C ASN A 59 2.48 21.72 3.17
N TYR A 60 3.41 20.79 3.00
CA TYR A 60 3.27 19.68 2.06
C TYR A 60 2.06 18.80 2.41
N LEU A 61 1.92 18.40 3.67
CA LEU A 61 0.80 17.56 4.13
C LEU A 61 -0.56 18.23 3.95
N GLN A 62 -0.67 19.52 4.23
CA GLN A 62 -1.91 20.27 4.00
C GLN A 62 -2.30 20.29 2.52
N LYS A 63 -1.33 20.48 1.62
CA LYS A 63 -1.59 20.42 0.17
C LYS A 63 -1.98 19.00 -0.27
N ALA A 64 -1.32 17.99 0.25
CA ALA A 64 -1.60 16.59 -0.06
C ALA A 64 -3.03 16.18 0.36
N GLN A 65 -3.50 16.65 1.50
CA GLN A 65 -4.88 16.42 1.96
C GLN A 65 -5.93 16.97 1.01
N ASN A 66 -5.72 18.18 0.48
CA ASN A 66 -6.60 18.80 -0.50
C ASN A 66 -6.68 18.00 -1.82
N ILE A 67 -5.64 17.24 -2.16
CA ILE A 67 -5.66 16.34 -3.33
C ILE A 67 -6.47 15.09 -3.01
N SER A 68 -6.25 14.48 -1.84
CA SER A 68 -7.00 13.28 -1.44
C SER A 68 -8.51 13.52 -1.33
N SER A 69 -8.94 14.70 -0.88
CA SER A 69 -10.36 15.06 -0.80
C SER A 69 -11.01 15.28 -2.16
N ASN A 70 -10.24 15.60 -3.20
CA ASN A 70 -10.73 15.66 -4.58
C ASN A 70 -10.87 14.25 -5.20
N PHE A 71 -10.09 13.28 -4.71
CA PHE A 71 -10.13 11.90 -5.19
C PHE A 71 -11.35 11.13 -4.65
N SER A 72 -11.78 11.41 -3.42
CA SER A 72 -13.00 10.83 -2.84
C SER A 72 -14.29 11.28 -3.55
N GLY A 73 -14.25 12.34 -4.36
CA GLY A 73 -15.35 12.74 -5.24
C GLY A 73 -15.51 11.86 -6.49
N PHE A 74 -14.46 11.14 -6.90
CA PHE A 74 -14.48 10.25 -8.08
C PHE A 74 -14.95 8.82 -7.76
N GLU A 75 -14.88 8.38 -6.49
CA GLU A 75 -15.47 7.09 -6.07
C GLU A 75 -17.01 7.09 -6.12
N GLN A 76 -17.64 8.27 -6.19
CA GLN A 76 -19.08 8.41 -6.45
C GLN A 76 -19.43 8.56 -7.94
N ALA A 77 -18.52 8.21 -8.85
CA ALA A 77 -18.91 8.01 -10.24
C ALA A 77 -19.96 6.88 -10.29
N PRO A 78 -21.15 7.12 -10.89
CA PRO A 78 -22.17 6.09 -10.96
C PRO A 78 -21.57 4.86 -11.63
N GLN A 79 -21.74 3.70 -10.98
CA GLN A 79 -21.43 2.38 -11.52
C GLN A 79 -21.70 2.40 -13.02
N ALA A 80 -20.63 2.35 -13.82
CA ALA A 80 -20.74 2.33 -15.27
C ALA A 80 -21.76 1.25 -15.61
N ALA A 81 -22.88 1.68 -16.21
CA ALA A 81 -23.94 0.79 -16.60
C ALA A 81 -23.32 -0.37 -17.38
N LYS A 82 -23.65 -1.61 -16.98
CA LYS A 82 -23.22 -2.83 -17.65
C LYS A 82 -23.47 -2.65 -19.15
N LEU A 83 -22.41 -2.41 -19.90
CA LEU A 83 -22.43 -2.46 -21.36
C LEU A 83 -22.60 -3.93 -21.73
N ASN A 84 -23.81 -4.26 -22.19
CA ASN A 84 -24.12 -5.57 -22.72
C ASN A 84 -23.17 -5.92 -23.88
N GLU A 85 -22.69 -7.16 -23.83
CA GLU A 85 -22.07 -7.99 -24.86
C GLU A 85 -21.85 -7.33 -26.23
N PHE A 86 -20.60 -6.95 -26.49
CA PHE A 86 -20.07 -6.90 -27.85
C PHE A 86 -19.32 -8.20 -28.15
N GLY A 87 -19.62 -8.75 -29.32
CA GLY A 87 -19.33 -10.11 -29.77
C GLY A 87 -17.92 -10.63 -29.52
N THR A 88 -17.87 -11.88 -29.11
CA THR A 88 -16.70 -12.75 -29.02
C THR A 88 -16.04 -12.92 -30.38
N SER A 89 -15.01 -12.11 -30.66
CA SER A 89 -13.94 -12.53 -31.56
C SER A 89 -12.87 -13.23 -30.72
N ALA A 90 -12.61 -14.50 -31.04
CA ALA A 90 -11.63 -15.32 -30.33
C ALA A 90 -10.22 -14.73 -30.53
N ALA A 91 -9.71 -14.05 -29.52
CA ALA A 91 -8.29 -13.70 -29.43
C ALA A 91 -7.47 -15.00 -29.29
N PRO A 92 -6.29 -15.09 -29.91
CA PRO A 92 -5.42 -16.26 -29.74
C PRO A 92 -5.06 -16.38 -28.26
N ALA A 93 -5.01 -17.62 -27.76
CA ALA A 93 -4.70 -17.92 -26.38
C ALA A 93 -3.35 -17.29 -26.01
N VAL A 94 -3.40 -16.16 -25.29
CA VAL A 94 -2.23 -15.60 -24.63
C VAL A 94 -1.81 -16.64 -23.61
N GLU A 95 -0.62 -17.21 -23.82
CA GLU A 95 0.02 -18.08 -22.87
C GLU A 95 0.12 -17.33 -21.53
N ARG A 96 -0.71 -17.73 -20.57
CA ARG A 96 -0.67 -17.18 -19.22
C ARG A 96 0.60 -17.68 -18.56
N ILE A 97 1.68 -16.93 -18.74
CA ILE A 97 2.90 -17.10 -17.96
C ILE A 97 2.63 -16.43 -16.61
N SER A 98 1.99 -17.18 -15.70
CA SER A 98 1.98 -16.85 -14.28
C SER A 98 3.30 -17.26 -13.68
N GLU A 99 4.34 -16.46 -13.91
CA GLU A 99 5.46 -16.40 -12.97
C GLU A 99 4.98 -15.57 -11.77
N THR A 100 4.32 -16.22 -10.80
CA THR A 100 3.97 -15.58 -9.52
C THR A 100 5.21 -15.44 -8.63
N ASN A 101 6.31 -14.91 -9.17
CA ASN A 101 7.56 -14.86 -8.43
C ASN A 101 7.92 -13.43 -8.03
N VAL A 102 7.38 -13.01 -6.88
CA VAL A 102 7.91 -11.85 -6.14
C VAL A 102 9.25 -12.22 -5.46
N GLN A 103 9.62 -13.51 -5.40
CA GLN A 103 10.87 -13.95 -4.79
C GLN A 103 12.05 -13.65 -5.72
N VAL A 104 12.89 -12.74 -5.26
CA VAL A 104 14.13 -12.36 -5.96
C VAL A 104 15.26 -13.25 -5.48
N LYS A 105 16.02 -13.82 -6.42
CA LYS A 105 17.22 -14.60 -6.11
C LYS A 105 18.17 -13.82 -5.18
N GLY A 106 18.55 -14.44 -4.07
CA GLY A 106 19.46 -13.85 -3.07
C GLY A 106 18.78 -12.99 -2.00
N ILE A 107 17.44 -12.93 -2.00
CA ILE A 107 16.64 -12.32 -0.95
C ILE A 107 15.84 -13.41 -0.25
N ASP A 108 16.00 -13.55 1.07
CA ASP A 108 15.15 -14.44 1.87
C ASP A 108 13.98 -13.64 2.46
N GLU A 109 12.79 -14.23 2.42
CA GLU A 109 11.56 -13.64 2.94
C GLU A 109 11.23 -14.20 4.32
N PRO A 110 10.58 -13.43 5.20
CA PRO A 110 10.06 -13.93 6.46
C PRO A 110 9.18 -15.16 6.28
N ASP A 111 9.35 -16.17 7.12
CA ASP A 111 8.50 -17.36 7.14
C ASP A 111 8.40 -17.90 8.57
N ILE A 112 7.32 -18.60 8.88
CA ILE A 112 7.12 -19.32 10.14
C ILE A 112 7.99 -20.58 10.23
N VAL A 113 8.61 -21.03 9.13
CA VAL A 113 9.59 -22.12 9.13
C VAL A 113 10.94 -21.67 8.59
N LYS A 114 12.02 -21.93 9.34
CA LYS A 114 13.41 -21.73 8.90
C LYS A 114 14.27 -22.94 9.17
N THR A 115 15.40 -23.07 8.47
CA THR A 115 16.38 -24.14 8.70
C THR A 115 17.81 -23.65 8.49
N ASP A 116 18.73 -24.12 9.32
CA ASP A 116 20.17 -23.94 9.17
C ASP A 116 20.86 -25.15 8.50
N GLY A 117 20.06 -26.10 7.98
CA GLY A 117 20.52 -27.38 7.41
C GLY A 117 20.64 -28.52 8.43
N LYS A 118 20.63 -28.22 9.73
CA LYS A 118 20.65 -29.21 10.83
C LYS A 118 19.37 -29.17 11.66
N ASN A 119 18.95 -27.97 12.03
CA ASN A 119 17.78 -27.67 12.82
C ASN A 119 16.65 -27.11 11.95
N ILE A 120 15.42 -27.35 12.36
CA ILE A 120 14.22 -26.69 11.86
C ILE A 120 13.67 -25.82 13.00
N PHE A 121 13.39 -24.56 12.67
CA PHE A 121 12.74 -23.58 13.53
C PHE A 121 11.31 -23.44 13.05
N ILE A 122 10.32 -23.79 13.88
CA ILE A 122 8.90 -23.72 13.53
C ILE A 122 8.19 -22.83 14.53
N SER A 123 7.68 -21.70 14.04
CA SER A 123 6.89 -20.76 14.81
C SER A 123 5.42 -21.16 14.76
N ASN A 124 4.84 -21.41 15.93
CA ASN A 124 3.41 -21.65 16.05
C ASN A 124 2.70 -20.30 16.25
N GLU A 125 2.24 -19.68 15.16
CA GLU A 125 1.33 -18.55 15.26
C GLU A 125 -0.08 -19.05 15.57
N VAL A 126 -0.68 -18.50 16.62
CA VAL A 126 -2.12 -18.60 16.80
C VAL A 126 -2.72 -17.57 15.85
N GLY A 127 -3.03 -18.00 14.64
CA GLY A 127 -3.94 -17.24 13.78
C GLY A 127 -5.22 -17.04 14.58
N GLY A 128 -5.48 -15.80 15.00
CA GLY A 128 -6.72 -15.46 15.68
C GLY A 128 -7.86 -15.86 14.76
N PHE A 129 -8.52 -16.97 15.07
CA PHE A 129 -9.76 -17.33 14.40
C PHE A 129 -10.78 -16.31 14.89
N TYR A 130 -10.89 -15.19 14.17
CA TYR A 130 -12.01 -14.29 14.32
C TYR A 130 -13.15 -14.95 13.56
N PRO A 131 -14.14 -15.58 14.23
CA PRO A 131 -15.36 -15.94 13.52
C PRO A 131 -15.85 -14.66 12.84
N LEU A 132 -16.05 -14.72 11.53
CA LEU A 132 -16.70 -13.65 10.79
C LEU A 132 -17.98 -13.32 11.57
N ARG A 133 -18.01 -12.17 12.26
CA ARG A 133 -19.24 -11.64 12.81
C ARG A 133 -20.08 -11.25 11.61
N GLY A 134 -20.91 -12.19 11.17
CA GLY A 134 -21.92 -11.98 10.18
C GLY A 134 -22.97 -11.01 10.72
N ASP A 135 -22.77 -9.73 10.49
CA ASP A 135 -23.89 -8.77 10.41
C ASP A 135 -23.81 -7.83 9.20
N SER A 136 -22.70 -7.80 8.47
CA SER A 136 -22.50 -6.76 7.46
C SER A 136 -23.11 -7.09 6.08
N THR A 137 -23.64 -8.28 5.87
CA THR A 137 -24.25 -8.69 4.59
C THR A 137 -25.77 -8.50 4.53
N GLY A 138 -26.42 -8.10 5.63
CA GLY A 138 -27.89 -7.96 5.65
C GLY A 138 -28.66 -9.27 5.39
N THR A 139 -27.97 -10.42 5.40
CA THR A 139 -28.54 -11.74 5.03
C THR A 139 -29.33 -12.41 6.17
N GLY A 140 -29.43 -11.78 7.34
CA GLY A 140 -30.26 -12.28 8.44
C GLY A 140 -29.86 -13.64 9.00
N ILE A 141 -28.64 -14.11 8.74
CA ILE A 141 -28.14 -15.37 9.32
C ILE A 141 -27.69 -15.05 10.75
N ALA A 142 -28.59 -15.27 11.71
CA ALA A 142 -28.25 -15.23 13.13
C ALA A 142 -27.18 -16.30 13.41
N ILE A 143 -26.00 -15.88 13.83
CA ILE A 143 -25.02 -16.80 14.40
C ILE A 143 -25.62 -17.29 15.73
N PRO A 144 -25.81 -18.61 15.93
CA PRO A 144 -26.32 -19.12 17.20
C PRO A 144 -25.40 -18.71 18.35
N GLU A 145 -25.97 -18.61 19.56
CA GLU A 145 -25.25 -18.21 20.78
C GLU A 145 -23.92 -18.96 20.93
N ALA A 146 -22.93 -18.28 21.51
CA ALA A 146 -21.52 -18.65 21.53
C ALA A 146 -21.23 -20.10 21.98
N ASP A 147 -22.17 -20.71 22.70
CA ASP A 147 -22.08 -22.06 23.27
C ASP A 147 -22.31 -23.19 22.24
N SER A 148 -22.79 -22.88 21.02
CA SER A 148 -22.99 -23.87 19.94
C SER A 148 -21.84 -23.93 18.93
N LEU A 149 -20.81 -23.10 19.10
CA LEU A 149 -19.67 -23.05 18.19
C LEU A 149 -18.58 -24.00 18.67
N ILE A 150 -18.27 -25.02 17.85
CA ILE A 150 -17.10 -25.87 18.04
C ILE A 150 -15.87 -25.00 17.73
N TYR A 151 -15.36 -24.30 18.73
CA TYR A 151 -14.09 -23.59 18.61
C TYR A 151 -12.95 -24.61 18.61
N PRO A 152 -12.01 -24.55 17.66
CA PRO A 152 -10.75 -25.24 17.84
C PRO A 152 -10.12 -24.78 19.15
N PRO A 153 -9.51 -25.68 19.94
CA PRO A 153 -8.88 -25.31 21.19
C PRO A 153 -7.88 -24.18 20.94
N ILE A 154 -8.07 -23.04 21.63
CA ILE A 154 -7.11 -21.95 21.60
C ILE A 154 -5.87 -22.45 22.31
N TYR A 155 -4.79 -22.72 21.58
CA TYR A 155 -3.50 -23.10 22.16
C TYR A 155 -2.83 -21.83 22.70
N PRO A 156 -2.71 -21.64 24.02
CA PRO A 156 -2.27 -20.37 24.60
C PRO A 156 -0.75 -20.14 24.53
N GLN A 157 -0.01 -20.99 23.80
CA GLN A 157 1.45 -21.02 23.82
C GLN A 157 1.99 -20.76 22.42
N THR A 158 2.08 -19.48 22.05
CA THR A 158 2.82 -19.01 20.89
C THR A 158 4.33 -19.15 21.16
N GLN A 159 4.90 -20.23 20.65
CA GLN A 159 6.33 -20.55 20.82
C GLN A 159 6.94 -21.00 19.50
N THR A 160 8.23 -20.75 19.34
CA THR A 160 9.04 -21.29 18.26
C THR A 160 9.70 -22.57 18.75
N GLN A 161 9.42 -23.68 18.09
CA GLN A 161 10.03 -24.98 18.34
C GLN A 161 11.36 -25.09 17.60
N ILE A 162 12.38 -25.67 18.25
CA ILE A 162 13.65 -25.98 17.62
C ILE A 162 13.77 -27.51 17.57
N ILE A 163 13.83 -28.05 16.35
CA ILE A 163 13.87 -29.49 16.08
C ILE A 163 15.23 -29.79 15.46
N ASN A 164 16.03 -30.67 16.08
CA ASN A 164 17.19 -31.25 15.41
C ASN A 164 16.64 -32.22 14.36
N ALA A 165 16.81 -31.90 13.09
CA ALA A 165 16.20 -32.63 11.98
C ALA A 165 17.19 -33.59 11.30
N PHE A 166 18.48 -33.24 11.28
CA PHE A 166 19.50 -34.04 10.61
C PHE A 166 20.73 -34.31 11.50
N PRO A 167 21.23 -35.56 11.53
CA PRO A 167 20.72 -36.74 10.80
C PRO A 167 19.37 -37.24 11.36
N VAL A 168 18.56 -37.90 10.52
CA VAL A 168 17.19 -38.35 10.89
C VAL A 168 17.20 -39.30 12.10
N ALA A 169 18.26 -40.08 12.29
CA ALA A 169 18.42 -40.94 13.46
C ALA A 169 18.48 -40.18 14.79
N GLU A 170 18.80 -38.88 14.76
CA GLU A 170 18.86 -37.98 15.92
C GLU A 170 17.67 -37.00 15.98
N LEU A 171 16.63 -37.26 15.17
CA LEU A 171 15.43 -36.42 15.09
C LEU A 171 14.82 -36.23 16.48
N SER A 172 14.83 -34.99 16.97
CA SER A 172 14.36 -34.69 18.31
C SER A 172 14.04 -33.21 18.49
N LYS A 173 13.06 -32.93 19.35
CA LYS A 173 12.82 -31.57 19.83
C LYS A 173 13.99 -31.18 20.75
N THR A 174 14.76 -30.19 20.31
CA THR A 174 16.03 -29.81 20.95
C THR A 174 15.88 -28.61 21.88
N GLY A 175 14.98 -27.68 21.53
CA GLY A 175 14.76 -26.48 22.33
C GLY A 175 13.48 -25.78 21.95
N LYS A 176 13.27 -24.62 22.58
CA LYS A 176 12.15 -23.73 22.30
C LYS A 176 12.55 -22.28 22.56
N ILE A 177 11.88 -21.36 21.88
CA ILE A 177 11.90 -19.94 22.16
C ILE A 177 10.47 -19.56 22.52
N ASP A 178 10.26 -18.95 23.68
CA ASP A 178 8.94 -18.55 24.18
C ASP A 178 8.42 -17.27 23.47
N MET A 179 8.51 -17.26 22.14
CA MET A 179 8.04 -16.24 21.21
C MET A 179 7.63 -16.90 19.89
N SER A 180 6.57 -16.41 19.25
CA SER A 180 6.22 -16.71 17.87
C SER A 180 6.29 -15.45 17.01
N GLY A 181 6.32 -15.66 15.70
CA GLY A 181 6.29 -14.65 14.65
C GLY A 181 6.81 -15.26 13.35
N GLU A 182 6.78 -14.50 12.27
CA GLU A 182 7.61 -14.82 11.11
C GLU A 182 9.09 -14.67 11.48
N MET A 183 9.96 -15.39 10.79
CA MET A 183 11.37 -15.47 11.13
C MET A 183 12.26 -15.24 9.92
N LEU A 184 13.45 -14.70 10.17
CA LEU A 184 14.57 -14.66 9.24
C LEU A 184 15.82 -15.21 9.93
N LEU A 185 16.61 -16.00 9.20
CA LEU A 185 17.79 -16.68 9.75
C LEU A 185 19.09 -16.06 9.20
N PHE A 186 19.99 -15.69 10.10
CA PHE A 186 21.28 -15.07 9.80
C PHE A 186 22.41 -15.82 10.51
N GLY A 187 22.89 -16.90 9.91
CA GLY A 187 23.93 -17.75 10.51
C GLY A 187 23.45 -18.32 11.85
N LYS A 188 23.97 -17.79 12.97
CA LYS A 188 23.58 -18.21 14.34
C LYS A 188 22.59 -17.28 15.01
N THR A 189 22.01 -16.34 14.27
CA THR A 189 21.00 -15.43 14.79
C THR A 189 19.67 -15.64 14.09
N LEU A 190 18.65 -15.98 14.86
CA LEU A 190 17.28 -16.05 14.42
C LEU A 190 16.58 -14.74 14.77
N VAL A 191 16.09 -14.01 13.77
CA VAL A 191 15.31 -12.79 13.98
C VAL A 191 13.84 -13.16 13.92
N ILE A 192 13.11 -12.93 15.01
CA ILE A 192 11.66 -13.14 15.12
C ILE A 192 10.96 -11.80 14.96
N LEU A 193 9.99 -11.75 14.05
CA LEU A 193 9.27 -10.55 13.63
C LEU A 193 7.85 -10.63 14.21
N ARG A 194 7.50 -9.69 15.08
CA ARG A 194 6.16 -9.54 15.65
C ARG A 194 5.55 -8.21 15.24
N SER A 195 4.25 -8.08 15.48
CA SER A 195 3.48 -6.87 15.18
C SER A 195 3.94 -5.60 15.90
N ASN A 196 4.72 -5.72 16.99
CA ASN A 196 5.19 -4.59 17.80
C ASN A 196 6.68 -4.60 18.13
N LYS A 197 7.43 -5.62 17.69
CA LYS A 197 8.88 -5.66 17.90
C LYS A 197 9.59 -6.65 16.98
N LEU A 198 10.87 -6.40 16.79
CA LEU A 198 11.82 -7.36 16.21
C LEU A 198 12.72 -7.89 17.31
N THR A 199 12.99 -9.19 17.34
CA THR A 199 13.81 -9.79 18.39
C THR A 199 14.88 -10.68 17.79
N GLY A 200 16.15 -10.40 18.09
CA GLY A 200 17.27 -11.26 17.73
C GLY A 200 17.54 -12.28 18.81
N VAL A 201 17.67 -13.54 18.41
CA VAL A 201 17.95 -14.67 19.30
C VAL A 201 19.21 -15.39 18.81
N ASP A 202 20.21 -15.51 19.68
CA ASP A 202 21.37 -16.37 19.48
C ASP A 202 20.94 -17.83 19.63
N ILE A 203 21.13 -18.60 18.56
CA ILE A 203 20.82 -20.02 18.44
C ILE A 203 22.08 -20.87 18.28
N SER A 204 23.26 -20.33 18.67
CA SER A 204 24.52 -21.08 18.69
C SER A 204 24.45 -22.34 19.56
N ASP A 205 23.63 -22.32 20.62
CA ASP A 205 23.21 -23.49 21.38
C ASP A 205 21.68 -23.67 21.25
N PRO A 206 21.22 -24.54 20.32
CA PRO A 206 19.80 -24.80 20.09
C PRO A 206 19.02 -25.27 21.33
N LYS A 207 19.70 -25.82 22.35
CA LYS A 207 19.05 -26.26 23.61
C LYS A 207 18.77 -25.08 24.54
N ASN A 208 19.57 -24.02 24.43
CA ASN A 208 19.51 -22.84 25.30
C ASN A 208 19.59 -21.56 24.46
N PRO A 209 18.59 -21.28 23.60
CA PRO A 209 18.57 -20.06 22.80
C PRO A 209 18.50 -18.82 23.69
N LYS A 210 19.21 -17.75 23.32
CA LYS A 210 19.31 -16.52 24.13
C LYS A 210 18.88 -15.31 23.34
N GLN A 211 17.91 -14.56 23.86
CA GLN A 211 17.61 -13.24 23.31
C GLN A 211 18.83 -12.33 23.50
N ILE A 212 19.27 -11.70 22.40
CA ILE A 212 20.45 -10.82 22.39
C ILE A 212 20.10 -9.36 22.18
N TRP A 213 19.00 -9.04 21.48
CA TRP A 213 18.50 -7.68 21.32
C TRP A 213 17.00 -7.65 21.01
N SER A 214 16.37 -6.50 21.27
CA SER A 214 14.97 -6.21 20.93
C SER A 214 14.87 -4.80 20.36
N LEU A 215 14.16 -4.66 19.24
CA LEU A 215 13.75 -3.38 18.66
C LEU A 215 12.24 -3.28 18.77
N ASP A 216 11.77 -2.58 19.80
CA ASP A 216 10.34 -2.35 20.03
C ASP A 216 9.86 -1.15 19.22
N PHE A 217 8.62 -1.19 18.74
CA PHE A 217 8.00 -0.09 18.01
C PHE A 217 6.50 0.01 18.34
N ASP A 218 6.03 1.24 18.58
CA ASP A 218 4.67 1.53 19.00
C ASP A 218 3.97 2.35 17.90
N ASN A 219 2.71 2.02 17.58
CA ASN A 219 1.91 2.71 16.55
C ASN A 219 2.56 2.72 15.14
N ASN A 220 3.45 1.78 14.89
CA ASN A 220 4.16 1.57 13.64
C ASN A 220 3.84 0.18 13.12
N TYR A 221 3.77 0.03 11.79
CA TYR A 221 3.49 -1.24 11.15
C TYR A 221 4.73 -1.76 10.44
N LEU A 222 5.07 -3.02 10.66
CA LEU A 222 6.04 -3.73 9.85
C LEU A 222 5.38 -4.08 8.51
N GLN A 223 5.66 -3.31 7.46
CA GLN A 223 5.06 -3.53 6.13
C GLN A 223 5.77 -4.68 5.39
N SER A 224 7.09 -4.76 5.52
CA SER A 224 7.89 -5.80 4.87
C SER A 224 9.22 -5.95 5.58
N SER A 225 9.79 -7.14 5.54
CA SER A 225 11.20 -7.35 5.87
C SER A 225 11.81 -8.40 4.97
N ARG A 226 13.15 -8.37 4.84
CA ARG A 226 13.91 -9.25 3.95
C ARG A 226 15.33 -9.45 4.50
N SER A 227 15.92 -10.61 4.26
CA SER A 227 17.37 -10.81 4.38
C SER A 227 18.05 -10.50 3.06
N ARG A 228 19.09 -9.67 3.08
CA ARG A 228 19.90 -9.33 1.89
C ARG A 228 21.35 -9.14 2.28
N ASN A 229 22.27 -9.89 1.65
CA ASN A 229 23.72 -9.82 1.91
C ASN A 229 24.09 -9.91 3.41
N GLY A 230 23.35 -10.72 4.17
CA GLY A 230 23.54 -10.86 5.62
C GLY A 230 23.02 -9.68 6.46
N GLU A 231 22.30 -8.73 5.85
CA GLU A 231 21.65 -7.62 6.54
C GLU A 231 20.14 -7.83 6.59
N LEU A 232 19.53 -7.38 7.69
CA LEU A 232 18.08 -7.32 7.83
C LEU A 232 17.58 -5.99 7.23
N LEU A 233 16.79 -6.07 6.17
CA LEU A 233 16.04 -4.93 5.64
C LEU A 233 14.64 -4.94 6.21
N VAL A 234 14.21 -3.79 6.74
CA VAL A 234 12.88 -3.61 7.32
C VAL A 234 12.25 -2.34 6.74
N VAL A 235 11.01 -2.47 6.27
CA VAL A 235 10.17 -1.35 5.85
C VAL A 235 9.12 -1.14 6.92
N MET A 236 9.26 -0.03 7.65
CA MET A 236 8.25 0.43 8.60
C MET A 236 7.30 1.41 7.92
N GLN A 237 6.03 1.32 8.26
CA GLN A 237 5.01 2.30 7.91
C GLN A 237 4.54 3.00 9.20
N ASN A 238 4.63 4.32 9.22
CA ASN A 238 4.33 5.17 10.37
C ASN A 238 3.18 6.10 10.01
N SER A 239 2.06 6.02 10.74
CA SER A 239 0.96 6.97 10.56
C SER A 239 1.40 8.38 10.95
N LEU A 240 0.98 9.38 10.18
CA LEU A 240 1.36 10.77 10.45
C LEU A 240 0.49 11.40 11.54
N ASN A 241 1.12 12.02 12.53
CA ASN A 241 0.45 12.94 13.43
C ASN A 241 0.58 14.37 12.90
N ILE A 242 -0.45 14.90 12.25
CA ILE A 242 -0.39 16.23 11.61
C ILE A 242 -0.13 17.34 12.64
N SER A 243 -0.59 17.20 13.88
CA SER A 243 -0.38 18.20 14.94
C SER A 243 1.08 18.29 15.38
N SER A 244 1.73 17.13 15.51
CA SER A 244 3.13 16.99 15.91
C SER A 244 3.79 15.94 15.00
N PRO A 245 4.16 16.34 13.77
CA PRO A 245 4.57 15.39 12.73
C PRO A 245 6.00 14.88 12.90
N CYS A 246 6.80 15.54 13.74
CA CYS A 246 8.18 15.17 14.01
C CYS A 246 8.58 15.47 15.46
N PRO A 247 9.62 14.79 15.98
CA PRO A 247 10.33 13.67 15.34
C PRO A 247 9.47 12.39 15.33
N ILE A 248 9.50 11.63 14.23
CA ILE A 248 8.71 10.39 14.11
C ILE A 248 9.41 9.29 14.91
N PRO A 249 8.74 8.65 15.88
CA PRO A 249 9.31 7.51 16.59
C PRO A 249 9.38 6.29 15.68
N LEU A 250 10.56 5.70 15.52
CA LEU A 250 10.77 4.54 14.65
C LEU A 250 10.93 3.24 15.45
N PHE A 251 11.95 3.19 16.31
CA PHE A 251 12.27 2.03 17.15
C PHE A 251 12.74 2.46 18.55
N LYS A 252 12.69 1.54 19.50
CA LYS A 252 13.33 1.63 20.81
C LYS A 252 14.31 0.46 20.95
N LEU A 253 15.58 0.77 21.20
CA LEU A 253 16.63 -0.21 21.50
C LEU A 253 17.04 -0.03 22.96
N GLY A 254 16.44 -0.82 23.86
CA GLY A 254 16.55 -0.61 25.30
C GLY A 254 15.97 0.75 25.71
N VAL A 255 16.80 1.61 26.32
CA VAL A 255 16.41 2.98 26.72
C VAL A 255 16.52 4.00 25.59
N ASN A 256 17.18 3.64 24.47
CA ASN A 256 17.45 4.56 23.38
C ASN A 256 16.27 4.60 22.41
N SER A 257 15.68 5.79 22.24
CA SER A 257 14.67 6.04 21.22
C SER A 257 15.33 6.44 19.91
N ILE A 258 14.98 5.74 18.84
CA ILE A 258 15.41 6.04 17.48
C ILE A 258 14.27 6.74 16.79
N THR A 259 14.53 7.97 16.34
CA THR A 259 13.53 8.82 15.70
C THR A 259 13.99 9.32 14.33
N ILE A 260 13.06 9.90 13.58
CA ILE A 260 13.29 10.49 12.26
C ILE A 260 12.91 11.98 12.32
N PRO A 261 13.87 12.90 12.13
CA PRO A 261 13.59 14.32 11.95
C PRO A 261 12.85 14.58 10.63
N CYS A 262 12.03 15.64 10.57
CA CYS A 262 11.33 16.02 9.33
C CYS A 262 12.28 16.17 8.14
N GLN A 263 13.46 16.75 8.40
CA GLN A 263 14.48 17.05 7.40
C GLN A 263 15.13 15.80 6.81
N ASP A 264 14.90 14.63 7.40
CA ASP A 264 15.40 13.35 6.89
C ASP A 264 14.35 12.57 6.09
N ILE A 265 13.15 13.13 5.90
CA ILE A 265 12.08 12.53 5.12
C ILE A 265 12.13 13.09 3.70
N TYR A 266 12.17 12.18 2.73
CA TYR A 266 12.12 12.49 1.31
C TYR A 266 10.68 12.62 0.81
N HIS A 267 10.46 13.51 -0.16
CA HIS A 267 9.18 13.69 -0.83
C HIS A 267 9.37 14.04 -2.31
N PRO A 268 8.44 13.64 -3.19
CA PRO A 268 8.43 14.15 -4.55
C PRO A 268 8.15 15.66 -4.54
N VAL A 269 8.75 16.39 -5.48
CA VAL A 269 8.47 17.82 -5.70
C VAL A 269 7.04 18.05 -6.16
N THR A 270 6.49 17.11 -6.93
CA THR A 270 5.07 17.07 -7.28
C THR A 270 4.29 16.67 -6.05
N ILE A 271 3.29 17.47 -5.65
CA ILE A 271 2.44 17.13 -4.51
C ILE A 271 1.63 15.89 -4.86
N VAL A 272 1.76 14.87 -4.03
CA VAL A 272 1.02 13.60 -4.12
C VAL A 272 0.24 13.35 -2.83
N PRO A 273 -0.83 12.52 -2.86
CA PRO A 273 -1.49 12.08 -1.64
C PRO A 273 -0.48 11.47 -0.66
N ALA A 274 -0.58 11.91 0.59
CA ALA A 274 0.36 11.56 1.63
C ALA A 274 -0.32 11.52 3.01
N ASP A 275 -0.32 10.36 3.66
CA ASP A 275 -0.92 10.10 4.96
C ASP A 275 0.00 9.27 5.90
N THR A 276 1.11 8.78 5.36
CA THR A 276 2.06 7.93 6.08
C THR A 276 3.50 8.24 5.69
N THR A 277 4.43 7.89 6.58
CA THR A 277 5.86 7.81 6.26
C THR A 277 6.28 6.36 6.18
N TYR A 278 7.00 6.02 5.13
CA TYR A 278 7.67 4.74 5.01
C TYR A 278 9.14 4.91 5.35
N THR A 279 9.72 3.98 6.11
CA THR A 279 11.14 4.00 6.46
C THR A 279 11.78 2.66 6.17
N VAL A 280 12.75 2.66 5.26
CA VAL A 280 13.60 1.51 4.96
C VAL A 280 14.82 1.57 5.85
N SER A 281 15.01 0.57 6.71
CA SER A 281 16.14 0.46 7.63
C SER A 281 16.99 -0.76 7.30
N LYS A 282 18.32 -0.57 7.30
CA LYS A 282 19.30 -1.65 7.33
C LYS A 282 19.69 -1.92 8.77
N ILE A 283 19.41 -3.12 9.24
CA ILE A 283 19.64 -3.54 10.62
C ILE A 283 20.70 -4.64 10.60
N ASP A 284 21.66 -4.53 11.52
CA ASP A 284 22.61 -5.62 11.79
C ASP A 284 21.88 -6.72 12.57
N PRO A 285 21.73 -7.94 12.01
CA PRO A 285 20.99 -9.00 12.66
C PRO A 285 21.65 -9.49 13.94
N ALA A 286 22.97 -9.34 14.12
CA ALA A 286 23.66 -9.79 15.32
C ALA A 286 23.50 -8.82 16.50
N THR A 287 23.33 -7.51 16.23
CA THR A 287 23.32 -6.49 17.29
C THR A 287 22.01 -5.71 17.41
N GLY A 288 21.13 -5.78 16.40
CA GLY A 288 19.94 -4.95 16.31
C GLY A 288 20.23 -3.48 16.01
N SER A 289 21.49 -3.12 15.74
CA SER A 289 21.87 -1.75 15.42
C SER A 289 21.41 -1.37 14.02
N ILE A 290 20.94 -0.13 13.87
CA ILE A 290 20.52 0.42 12.58
C ILE A 290 21.75 1.05 11.90
N LYS A 291 22.24 0.41 10.84
CA LYS A 291 23.39 0.89 10.06
C LYS A 291 23.03 2.11 9.21
N SER A 292 21.84 2.10 8.61
CA SER A 292 21.34 3.21 7.81
C SER A 292 19.82 3.15 7.72
N LYS A 293 19.17 4.30 7.56
CA LYS A 293 17.74 4.41 7.32
C LYS A 293 17.44 5.48 6.28
N THR A 294 16.37 5.29 5.53
CA THR A 294 15.87 6.27 4.56
C THR A 294 14.36 6.32 4.65
N SER A 295 13.83 7.51 4.85
CA SER A 295 12.40 7.73 5.06
C SER A 295 11.82 8.54 3.93
N PHE A 296 10.59 8.22 3.52
CA PHE A 296 9.89 8.94 2.47
C PHE A 296 8.40 9.03 2.79
N ILE A 297 7.81 10.15 2.40
CA ILE A 297 6.36 10.33 2.49
C ILE A 297 5.67 9.45 1.44
N GLY A 298 4.44 9.03 1.70
CA GLY A 298 3.60 8.33 0.74
C GLY A 298 2.17 8.17 1.21
N SER A 299 1.38 7.48 0.40
CA SER A 299 0.00 7.11 0.74
C SER A 299 -0.08 5.65 1.17
N SER A 300 -0.80 5.37 2.26
CA SER A 300 -1.07 4.04 2.77
C SER A 300 -1.93 3.20 1.81
N GLY A 301 -2.80 3.85 1.03
CA GLY A 301 -3.69 3.19 0.06
C GLY A 301 -3.25 3.26 -1.40
N MET A 302 -2.28 4.15 -1.74
CA MET A 302 -1.89 4.40 -3.14
C MET A 302 -0.39 4.33 -3.42
N SER A 303 0.45 4.13 -2.40
CA SER A 303 1.88 3.89 -2.58
C SER A 303 2.23 2.43 -2.31
N VAL A 304 3.03 1.86 -3.19
CA VAL A 304 3.65 0.54 -3.03
C VAL A 304 5.14 0.74 -2.79
N VAL A 305 5.66 0.13 -1.72
CA VAL A 305 7.11 0.06 -1.44
C VAL A 305 7.60 -1.33 -1.81
N TYR A 306 8.59 -1.40 -2.69
CA TYR A 306 9.20 -2.64 -3.14
C TYR A 306 10.70 -2.60 -2.93
N VAL A 307 11.29 -3.69 -2.45
CA VAL A 307 12.72 -3.81 -2.20
C VAL A 307 13.28 -4.90 -3.11
N SER A 308 14.18 -4.50 -4.00
CA SER A 308 14.93 -5.38 -4.90
C SER A 308 16.32 -5.72 -4.34
N ASN A 309 17.09 -6.50 -5.10
CA ASN A 309 18.44 -6.89 -4.72
C ASN A 309 19.48 -5.76 -4.84
N SER A 310 19.16 -4.62 -5.46
CA SER A 310 20.04 -3.44 -5.53
C SER A 310 19.45 -2.22 -4.82
N SER A 311 18.13 -2.03 -4.93
CA SER A 311 17.45 -0.77 -4.64
C SER A 311 16.11 -0.96 -3.94
N ALA A 312 15.62 0.07 -3.25
CA ALA A 312 14.22 0.18 -2.85
C ALA A 312 13.49 1.16 -3.78
N TYR A 313 12.23 0.87 -4.07
CA TYR A 313 11.35 1.64 -4.93
C TYR A 313 10.10 2.01 -4.14
N ILE A 314 9.63 3.24 -4.34
CA ILE A 314 8.31 3.67 -3.90
C ILE A 314 7.55 4.19 -5.12
N THR A 315 6.27 3.85 -5.20
CA THR A 315 5.36 4.39 -6.21
C THR A 315 4.52 5.52 -5.63
N TYR A 316 4.22 6.49 -6.49
CA TYR A 316 3.37 7.62 -6.17
C TYR A 316 2.25 7.72 -7.19
N THR A 317 1.05 7.98 -6.70
CA THR A 317 -0.09 8.32 -7.53
C THR A 317 -0.24 9.84 -7.55
N TYR A 318 -0.47 10.41 -8.72
CA TYR A 318 -0.77 11.84 -8.87
C TYR A 318 -2.06 11.99 -9.69
N SER A 319 -2.83 13.03 -9.39
CA SER A 319 -4.00 13.40 -10.19
C SER A 319 -3.55 14.36 -11.29
N GLY A 320 -3.55 13.87 -12.53
CA GLY A 320 -3.35 14.74 -13.69
C GLY A 320 -4.60 15.59 -13.98
N ASP A 321 -4.45 16.60 -14.84
CA ASP A 321 -5.60 17.33 -15.37
C ASP A 321 -6.37 16.43 -16.35
N PHE A 322 -7.49 15.89 -15.88
CA PHE A 322 -8.34 15.00 -16.67
C PHE A 322 -8.89 15.70 -17.92
N LEU A 323 -9.24 16.98 -17.83
CA LEU A 323 -9.80 17.72 -18.97
C LEU A 323 -8.73 17.91 -20.04
N ALA A 324 -7.51 18.29 -19.65
CA ALA A 324 -6.39 18.40 -20.57
C ALA A 324 -6.01 17.04 -21.19
N PHE A 325 -6.03 15.97 -20.39
CA PHE A 325 -5.81 14.61 -20.87
C PHE A 325 -6.88 14.19 -21.90
N PHE A 326 -8.16 14.39 -21.58
CA PHE A 326 -9.27 13.99 -22.43
C PHE A 326 -9.37 14.83 -23.70
N ALA A 327 -9.13 16.14 -23.62
CA ALA A 327 -9.05 17.01 -24.79
C ALA A 327 -7.98 16.53 -25.78
N ARG A 328 -6.78 16.18 -25.27
CA ARG A 328 -5.72 15.61 -26.12
C ARG A 328 -6.07 14.25 -26.69
N PHE A 329 -6.73 13.39 -25.92
CA PHE A 329 -7.20 12.10 -26.45
C PHE A 329 -8.14 12.30 -27.65
N ILE A 330 -9.08 13.24 -27.57
CA ILE A 330 -9.95 13.58 -28.70
C ILE A 330 -9.12 14.09 -29.88
N GLU A 331 -8.21 15.05 -29.67
CA GLU A 331 -7.40 15.62 -30.74
C GLU A 331 -6.49 14.58 -31.44
N GLU A 332 -5.84 13.71 -30.67
CA GLU A 332 -4.79 12.81 -31.18
C GLU A 332 -5.29 11.43 -31.60
N LYS A 333 -6.34 10.91 -30.95
CA LYS A 333 -6.79 9.52 -31.09
C LYS A 333 -8.22 9.37 -31.56
N ALA A 334 -9.05 10.40 -31.40
CA ALA A 334 -10.45 10.36 -31.81
C ALA A 334 -10.93 11.66 -32.49
N PRO A 335 -10.17 12.19 -33.49
CA PRO A 335 -10.52 13.46 -34.13
C PRO A 335 -11.83 13.37 -34.94
N ASP A 336 -12.31 12.17 -35.19
CA ASP A 336 -13.56 11.83 -35.88
C ASP A 336 -14.79 11.79 -34.96
N LEU A 337 -14.61 11.75 -33.63
CA LEU A 337 -15.74 11.78 -32.67
C LEU A 337 -16.41 13.16 -32.58
N LEU A 338 -15.70 14.23 -32.97
CA LEU A 338 -16.25 15.58 -32.99
C LEU A 338 -16.29 16.11 -34.44
N PRO A 339 -17.35 16.82 -34.85
CA PRO A 339 -17.36 17.52 -36.12
C PRO A 339 -16.16 18.47 -36.20
N GLN A 340 -15.43 18.51 -37.32
CA GLN A 340 -14.21 19.33 -37.48
C GLN A 340 -14.40 20.81 -37.12
N GLN A 341 -15.63 21.32 -37.23
CA GLN A 341 -16.00 22.70 -36.86
C GLN A 341 -15.88 22.98 -35.34
N THR A 342 -15.82 21.94 -34.53
CA THR A 342 -15.75 22.00 -33.06
C THR A 342 -14.30 21.99 -32.53
N LEU A 343 -13.33 21.61 -33.37
CA LEU A 343 -11.92 21.42 -33.01
C LEU A 343 -11.04 22.67 -33.28
N ILE A 344 -11.64 23.87 -33.35
CA ILE A 344 -10.97 25.12 -33.82
C ILE A 344 -10.61 26.10 -32.70
#